data_AF-A0A524P227-F1
#
_entry.id   AF-A0A524P227-F1
#
_cell.length_a   1.000
_cell.length_b   1.000
_cell.length_c   1.000
_cell.angle_alpha   90.00
_cell.angle_beta   90.00
_cell.angle_gamma   90.00
#
_symmetry.space_group_name_H-M   'P 1'
#
loop_
_entity.id
_entity.type
_entity.pdbx_description
1 polymer ?
#
loop_
_entity_poly.entity_id
_entity_poly.type
_entity_poly.pdbx_seq_one_letter_code
_entity_poly.pdbx_strand_id
1 'polypeptide(L)' 'MARVLVTGGAGFIGSHLCERFLADGHDVVCVD' A
#
# COMPACT_ATOMS: atom_id res chain seq x y z
N MET A 1 -5.93 9.42 -8.66
CA MET A 1 -6.50 8.28 -7.90
C MET A 1 -6.25 7.01 -8.69
N ALA A 2 -5.52 6.05 -8.12
CA ALA A 2 -5.20 4.77 -8.74
C ALA A 2 -5.54 3.63 -7.77
N ARG A 3 -5.68 2.41 -8.30
CA ARG A 3 -5.83 1.19 -7.50
C ARG A 3 -4.49 0.45 -7.48
N VAL A 4 -3.95 0.20 -6.29
CA VAL A 4 -2.59 -0.32 -6.08
C VAL A 4 -2.66 -1.67 -5.36
N LEU A 5 -1.99 -2.68 -5.90
CA LEU A 5 -1.75 -3.96 -5.22
C LEU A 5 -0.34 -3.95 -4.63
N VAL A 6 -0.24 -4.14 -3.31
CA VAL A 6 1.04 -4.29 -2.62
C VAL A 6 1.15 -5.72 -2.10
N THR A 7 2.22 -6.42 -2.48
CA THR A 7 2.57 -7.74 -1.93
C THR A 7 3.59 -7.59 -0.81
N GLY A 8 3.53 -8.43 0.23
CA GLY A 8 4.40 -8.31 1.41
C GLY A 8 4.13 -7.04 2.23
N GLY A 9 2.88 -6.55 2.20
CA GLY A 9 2.54 -5.24 2.77
C GLY A 9 2.44 -5.20 4.30
N ALA A 10 2.54 -6.34 4.99
CA ALA A 10 2.75 -6.39 6.43
C ALA A 10 4.23 -6.25 6.83
N GLY A 11 5.16 -6.38 5.88
CA GLY A 11 6.59 -6.19 6.09
C GLY A 11 7.01 -4.72 6.26
N PHE A 12 8.27 -4.49 6.67
CA PHE A 12 8.78 -3.14 6.98
C PHE A 12 8.59 -2.14 5.84
N ILE A 13 8.99 -2.48 4.61
CA ILE A 13 8.87 -1.56 3.48
C ILE A 13 7.41 -1.46 3.00
N GLY A 14 6.73 -2.61 2.93
CA GLY A 14 5.39 -2.71 2.41
C GLY A 14 4.37 -1.89 3.20
N SER A 15 4.48 -1.87 4.53
CA SER A 15 3.56 -1.12 5.38
C SER A 15 3.69 0.40 5.19
N HIS A 16 4.92 0.92 5.14
CA HIS A 16 5.19 2.34 4.90
C HIS A 16 4.78 2.76 3.48
N LEU A 17 4.91 1.87 2.50
CA LEU A 17 4.46 2.12 1.13
C LEU A 17 2.93 2.17 1.03
N CYS A 18 2.23 1.27 1.72
CA CYS A 18 0.77 1.32 1.84
C CYS A 18 0.29 2.63 2.47
N GLU A 19 0.89 3.05 3.59
CA GLU A 19 0.57 4.34 4.24
C GLU A 19 0.77 5.51 3.30
N ARG A 20 1.88 5.52 2.54
CA ARG A 20 2.17 6.59 1.58
C ARG A 20 1.11 6.67 0.49
N PHE A 21 0.74 5.54 -0.13
CA PHE A 21 -0.26 5.54 -1.19
C PHE A 21 -1.66 5.90 -0.69
N LEU A 22 -2.02 5.49 0.53
CA LEU A 22 -3.25 5.94 1.17
C LEU A 22 -3.25 7.46 1.38
N ALA A 23 -2.14 8.03 1.87
CA ALA A 23 -2.00 9.48 2.05
C ALA A 23 -2.07 10.26 0.72
N ASP A 24 -1.58 9.67 -0.36
CA ASP A 24 -1.67 10.21 -1.73
C ASP A 24 -3.07 9.98 -2.37
N GLY A 25 -4.03 9.41 -1.62
CA GLY A 25 -5.44 9.24 -2.01
C GLY A 25 -5.68 8.08 -2.97
N HIS A 26 -4.86 7.02 -2.90
CA HIS A 26 -5.04 5.80 -3.70
C HIS A 26 -5.86 4.76 -2.95
N ASP A 27 -6.54 3.88 -3.70
CA ASP A 27 -7.15 2.67 -3.16
C ASP A 27 -6.10 1.55 -3.14
N VAL A 28 -5.76 1.06 -1.95
CA VAL A 28 -4.65 0.12 -1.75
C VAL A 28 -5.19 -1.22 -1.27
N VAL A 29 -4.85 -2.28 -2.00
CA VAL A 29 -5.06 -3.67 -1.59
C VAL A 29 -3.72 -4.26 -1.21
N CYS A 30 -3.60 -4.64 0.06
CA CYS A 30 -2.43 -5.34 0.58
C CYS A 30 -2.68 -6.86 0.54
N VAL A 31 -1.67 -7.62 0.09
CA VAL A 31 -1.62 -9.08 0.18
C VAL A 31 -0.30 -9.46 0.82
N ASP A 32 -0.35 -10.30 1.85
CA ASP A 32 0.82 -10.88 2.51
C ASP A 32 0.63 -12.40 2.58
#